data_AF-A0A8E2EQN6-F1
#
_entry.id   AF-A0A8E2EQN6-F1
#
_cell.length_a   1.000
_cell.length_b   1.000
_cell.length_c   1.000
_cell.angle_alpha   90.00
_cell.angle_beta   90.00
_cell.angle_gamma   90.00
#
_symmetry.space_group_name_H-M   'P 1'
#
loop_
_entity.id
_entity.type
_entity.pdbx_description
1 polymer ?
#
loop_
_entity_poly.entity_id
_entity_poly.type
_entity_poly.pdbx_seq_one_letter_code
_entity_poly.pdbx_strand_id
1 'polypeptide(L)'
;MCGELIIQISEAAIVIVAGSFGPELLTLLLDLKRDHVNITEEVLKAAAKNGLGEAVMGLLLQRRGDEIRVTEEVIKAAARNKRDGREVPELLLGREGDNIQITEEVLKVVAGKSYWGKEIMELLLNRKWDMIQITEEVLKAAASNERSGEDVMELLPDKRGEEVLITEEVPKAAARNEYWGHKMVALLLGWGGGAIQVTEEVLIGFIDDIINDILF
;
A
#
# COMPACT_ATOMS: atom_id res chain seq x y z
N MET A 1 27.61 -33.14 33.47
CA MET A 1 27.40 -32.09 32.45
C MET A 1 25.93 -32.09 32.11
N CYS A 2 25.14 -31.18 32.70
CA CYS A 2 23.75 -31.00 32.30
C CYS A 2 23.78 -30.15 31.02
N GLY A 3 23.41 -30.75 29.89
CA GLY A 3 23.17 -29.99 28.67
C GLY A 3 21.93 -29.12 28.90
N GLU A 4 22.10 -27.80 28.82
CA GLU A 4 20.94 -26.91 28.78
C GLU A 4 20.09 -27.29 27.56
N LEU A 5 18.83 -27.64 27.82
CA LEU A 5 17.85 -27.89 26.77
C LEU A 5 17.53 -26.54 26.13
N ILE A 6 18.28 -26.18 25.09
CA ILE A 6 18.02 -25.01 24.28
C ILE A 6 16.76 -25.29 23.46
N ILE A 7 15.60 -24.88 23.98
CA ILE A 7 14.35 -24.88 23.22
C ILE A 7 14.44 -23.73 22.21
N GLN A 8 14.77 -24.05 20.96
CA GLN A 8 14.61 -23.13 19.84
C GLN A 8 13.11 -22.96 19.55
N ILE A 9 12.66 -21.71 19.45
CA ILE A 9 11.30 -21.41 19.01
C ILE A 9 11.29 -21.51 17.49
N SER A 10 10.37 -22.29 16.93
CA SER A 10 10.26 -22.38 15.47
C SER A 10 9.79 -21.05 14.88
N GLU A 11 10.26 -20.74 13.67
CA GLU A 11 9.79 -19.57 12.92
C GLU A 11 8.27 -19.54 12.80
N ALA A 12 7.65 -20.70 12.54
CA ALA A 12 6.19 -20.82 12.47
C ALA A 12 5.48 -20.36 13.75
N ALA A 13 6.04 -20.65 14.94
CA ALA A 13 5.48 -20.17 16.19
C ALA A 13 5.64 -18.65 16.33
N ILE A 14 6.78 -18.09 15.92
CA ILE A 14 7.04 -16.65 15.95
C ILE A 14 6.09 -15.92 14.99
N VAL A 15 5.88 -16.45 13.79
CA VAL A 15 4.92 -15.94 12.79
C VAL A 15 3.50 -15.92 13.35
N ILE A 16 3.06 -16.99 14.03
CA ILE A 16 1.74 -17.04 14.67
C ILE A 16 1.63 -15.96 15.75
N VAL A 17 2.64 -15.83 16.61
CA VAL A 17 2.64 -14.81 17.68
C VAL A 17 2.61 -13.40 17.10
N ALA A 18 3.49 -13.09 16.15
CA ALA A 18 3.55 -11.79 15.50
C ALA A 18 2.27 -11.47 14.71
N GLY A 19 1.61 -12.46 14.11
CA GLY A 19 0.42 -12.23 13.27
C GLY A 19 -0.92 -12.21 14.00
N SER A 20 -1.01 -12.83 15.19
CA SER A 20 -2.31 -13.11 15.83
C SER A 20 -2.42 -12.64 17.27
N PHE A 21 -1.33 -12.26 17.92
CA PHE A 21 -1.30 -11.87 19.32
C PHE A 21 -0.87 -10.42 19.49
N GLY A 22 -1.20 -9.85 20.65
CA GLY A 22 -0.75 -8.52 21.03
C GLY A 22 0.75 -8.44 21.36
N PRO A 23 1.26 -7.22 21.55
CA PRO A 23 2.67 -6.98 21.84
C PRO A 23 3.14 -7.64 23.15
N GLU A 24 2.25 -8.00 24.08
CA GLU A 24 2.59 -8.60 25.36
C GLU A 24 3.23 -9.98 25.20
N LEU A 25 2.63 -10.85 24.37
CA LEU A 25 3.18 -12.19 24.14
C LEU A 25 4.49 -12.12 23.37
N LEU A 26 4.57 -11.21 22.39
CA LEU A 26 5.79 -10.98 21.64
C LEU A 26 6.92 -10.43 22.54
N THR A 27 6.60 -9.54 23.49
CA THR A 27 7.54 -9.05 24.50
C THR A 27 8.12 -10.20 25.31
N LEU A 28 7.26 -11.09 25.82
CA LEU A 28 7.69 -12.26 26.59
C LEU A 28 8.63 -13.17 25.78
N LEU A 29 8.32 -13.40 24.50
CA LEU A 29 9.19 -14.18 23.61
C LEU A 29 10.56 -13.52 23.41
N LEU A 30 10.57 -12.21 23.16
CA LEU A 30 11.81 -11.46 22.94
C LEU A 30 12.67 -11.34 24.21
N ASP A 31 12.05 -11.26 25.40
CA ASP A 31 12.75 -11.17 26.68
C ASP A 31 13.33 -12.51 27.14
N LEU A 32 12.56 -13.61 27.05
CA LEU A 32 12.98 -14.91 27.57
C LEU A 32 13.90 -15.69 26.62
N LYS A 33 13.82 -15.42 25.32
CA LYS A 33 14.46 -16.24 24.28
C LYS A 33 15.17 -15.40 23.22
N ARG A 34 15.71 -14.23 23.59
CA ARG A 34 16.34 -13.25 22.66
C ARG A 34 17.24 -13.91 21.59
N ASP A 35 18.20 -14.72 22.02
CA ASP A 35 19.18 -15.37 21.12
C ASP A 35 18.58 -16.52 20.28
N HIS A 36 17.35 -16.93 20.57
CA HIS A 36 16.64 -18.04 19.93
C HIS A 36 15.42 -17.58 19.13
N VAL A 37 15.23 -16.27 19.00
CA VAL A 37 14.17 -15.66 18.19
C VAL A 37 14.82 -14.96 17.02
N ASN A 38 14.63 -15.52 15.82
CA ASN A 38 15.06 -14.89 14.58
C ASN A 38 13.89 -14.10 13.98
N ILE A 39 14.11 -12.82 13.68
CA ILE A 39 13.10 -11.97 13.05
C ILE A 39 13.33 -11.98 11.54
N THR A 40 12.55 -12.82 10.86
CA THR A 40 12.61 -12.98 9.40
C THR A 40 11.59 -12.07 8.69
N GLU A 41 11.67 -11.97 7.37
CA GLU A 41 10.68 -11.25 6.57
C GLU A 41 9.26 -11.80 6.76
N GLU A 42 9.09 -13.12 6.93
CA GLU A 42 7.78 -13.72 7.19
C GLU A 42 7.19 -13.28 8.55
N VAL A 43 8.04 -13.15 9.57
CA VAL A 43 7.63 -12.59 10.87
C VAL A 43 7.18 -11.14 10.72
N LEU A 44 7.92 -10.33 9.94
CA LEU A 44 7.57 -8.94 9.68
C LEU A 44 6.27 -8.81 8.87
N LYS A 45 6.08 -9.65 7.84
CA LYS A 45 4.83 -9.71 7.07
C LYS A 45 3.64 -10.12 7.95
N ALA A 46 3.84 -11.04 8.89
CA ALA A 46 2.82 -11.44 9.84
C ALA A 46 2.46 -10.29 10.79
N ALA A 47 3.47 -9.64 11.39
CA ALA A 47 3.28 -8.44 12.21
C ALA A 47 2.54 -7.32 11.45
N ALA A 48 2.92 -7.10 10.19
CA ALA A 48 2.30 -6.08 9.34
C ALA A 48 0.81 -6.35 9.04
N LYS A 49 0.39 -7.62 9.06
CA LYS A 49 -1.01 -8.06 8.87
C LYS A 49 -1.78 -8.21 10.17
N ASN A 50 -1.14 -8.01 11.32
CA ASN A 50 -1.78 -8.10 12.63
C ASN A 50 -2.81 -6.97 12.80
N GLY A 51 -3.91 -7.23 13.50
CA GLY A 51 -4.92 -6.22 13.82
C GLY A 51 -4.55 -5.26 14.95
N LEU A 52 -3.36 -5.41 15.53
CA LEU A 52 -2.64 -4.47 16.39
C LEU A 52 -1.26 -4.20 15.76
N GLY A 53 -1.23 -4.07 14.44
CA GLY A 53 -0.01 -4.14 13.63
C GLY A 53 0.99 -3.05 14.00
N GLU A 54 0.51 -1.85 14.31
CA GLU A 54 1.35 -0.73 14.74
C GLU A 54 2.13 -1.08 16.02
N ALA A 55 1.45 -1.58 17.05
CA ALA A 55 2.07 -1.90 18.33
C ALA A 55 3.05 -3.08 18.20
N VAL A 56 2.66 -4.12 17.45
CA VAL A 56 3.49 -5.31 17.24
C VAL A 56 4.72 -4.98 16.40
N MET A 57 4.55 -4.28 15.27
CA MET A 57 5.65 -3.85 14.42
C MET A 57 6.55 -2.87 15.17
N GLY A 58 5.98 -1.89 15.89
CA GLY A 58 6.72 -0.95 16.71
C GLY A 58 7.61 -1.64 17.75
N LEU A 59 7.11 -2.67 18.42
CA LEU A 59 7.89 -3.47 19.36
C LEU A 59 9.06 -4.19 18.67
N LEU A 60 8.83 -4.83 17.51
CA LEU A 60 9.89 -5.49 16.74
C LEU A 60 10.99 -4.50 16.36
N LEU A 61 10.59 -3.35 15.79
CA LEU A 61 11.51 -2.29 15.37
C LEU A 61 12.26 -1.66 16.56
N GLN A 62 11.63 -1.55 17.74
CA GLN A 62 12.27 -1.03 18.95
C GLN A 62 13.29 -2.02 19.53
N ARG A 63 12.97 -3.31 19.57
CA ARG A 63 13.79 -4.33 20.27
C ARG A 63 14.87 -4.96 19.39
N ARG A 64 14.60 -5.08 18.08
CA ARG A 64 15.45 -5.79 17.09
C ARG A 64 15.73 -4.94 15.86
N GLY A 65 15.69 -3.63 16.07
CA GLY A 65 15.69 -2.66 15.01
C GLY A 65 16.86 -2.72 14.05
N ASP A 66 18.06 -3.02 14.56
CA ASP A 66 19.30 -3.08 13.77
C ASP A 66 19.42 -4.36 12.94
N GLU A 67 18.57 -5.36 13.23
CA GLU A 67 18.53 -6.65 12.54
C GLU A 67 17.43 -6.72 11.50
N ILE A 68 16.47 -5.80 11.57
CA ILE A 68 15.32 -5.74 10.70
C ILE A 68 15.67 -4.93 9.46
N ARG A 69 15.48 -5.55 8.30
CA ARG A 69 15.45 -4.86 7.02
C ARG A 69 14.01 -4.87 6.50
N VAL A 70 13.42 -3.70 6.34
CA VAL A 70 12.10 -3.57 5.72
C VAL A 70 12.24 -3.72 4.21
N THR A 71 11.49 -4.66 3.65
CA THR A 71 11.44 -4.91 2.20
C THR A 71 10.12 -4.43 1.62
N GLU A 72 10.06 -4.36 0.29
CA GLU A 72 8.81 -4.11 -0.43
C GLU A 72 7.68 -5.08 0.00
N GLU A 73 7.98 -6.37 0.22
CA GLU A 73 6.96 -7.35 0.59
C GLU A 73 6.33 -7.07 1.96
N VAL A 74 7.13 -6.56 2.91
CA VAL A 74 6.63 -6.11 4.21
C VAL A 74 5.71 -4.89 4.04
N ILE A 75 6.08 -3.94 3.17
CA ILE A 75 5.24 -2.77 2.87
C ILE A 75 3.93 -3.19 2.19
N LYS A 76 3.98 -4.10 1.20
CA LYS A 76 2.76 -4.64 0.57
C LYS A 76 1.88 -5.40 1.56
N ALA A 77 2.47 -6.15 2.49
CA ALA A 77 1.74 -6.82 3.54
C ALA A 77 1.02 -5.81 4.46
N ALA A 78 1.72 -4.75 4.87
CA ALA A 78 1.16 -3.65 5.68
C ALA A 78 0.04 -2.92 4.93
N ALA A 79 0.28 -2.52 3.68
CA ALA A 79 -0.70 -1.85 2.84
C ALA A 79 -1.93 -2.73 2.54
N ARG A 80 -1.85 -4.06 2.62
CA ARG A 80 -3.00 -4.96 2.49
C ARG A 80 -3.79 -5.18 3.77
N ASN A 81 -3.28 -4.73 4.92
CA ASN A 81 -3.99 -4.83 6.19
C ASN A 81 -5.26 -3.95 6.17
N LYS A 82 -6.40 -4.53 6.57
CA LYS A 82 -7.71 -3.87 6.56
C LYS A 82 -8.06 -3.17 7.87
N ARG A 83 -7.40 -3.52 8.99
CA ARG A 83 -7.70 -2.99 10.32
C ARG A 83 -6.85 -1.77 10.65
N ASP A 84 -5.53 -1.90 10.53
CA ASP A 84 -4.53 -0.85 10.78
C ASP A 84 -3.73 -0.56 9.50
N GLY A 85 -4.46 -0.21 8.44
CA GLY A 85 -3.91 -0.13 7.09
C GLY A 85 -2.96 1.04 6.88
N ARG A 86 -3.03 2.10 7.71
CA ARG A 86 -2.29 3.36 7.55
C ARG A 86 -1.06 3.45 8.45
N GLU A 87 -1.20 2.99 9.68
CA GLU A 87 -0.24 3.18 10.77
C GLU A 87 1.04 2.37 10.54
N VAL A 88 0.91 1.12 10.09
CA VAL A 88 2.08 0.27 9.83
C VAL A 88 2.93 0.79 8.65
N PRO A 89 2.37 1.12 7.47
CA PRO A 89 3.14 1.78 6.42
C PRO A 89 3.80 3.09 6.88
N GLU A 90 3.08 3.95 7.62
CA GLU A 90 3.60 5.21 8.15
C GLU A 90 4.82 5.00 9.07
N LEU A 91 4.71 4.04 10.00
CA LEU A 91 5.78 3.65 10.91
C LEU A 91 7.02 3.13 10.16
N LEU A 92 6.82 2.21 9.21
CA LEU A 92 7.92 1.61 8.45
C LEU A 92 8.66 2.65 7.60
N LEU A 93 7.92 3.51 6.92
CA LEU A 93 8.48 4.60 6.11
C LEU A 93 9.14 5.68 6.97
N GLY A 94 8.76 5.80 8.24
CA GLY A 94 9.34 6.80 9.17
C GLY A 94 10.70 6.38 9.68
N ARG A 95 10.89 5.07 9.86
CA ARG A 95 12.10 4.51 10.45
C ARG A 95 13.22 4.30 9.44
N GLU A 96 12.90 3.75 8.29
CA GLU A 96 13.90 3.42 7.27
C GLU A 96 14.20 4.59 6.32
N GLY A 97 13.38 5.66 6.37
CA GLY A 97 13.55 6.85 5.54
C GLY A 97 13.80 6.49 4.07
N ASP A 98 14.98 6.84 3.58
CA ASP A 98 15.38 6.66 2.18
C ASP A 98 15.71 5.21 1.77
N ASN A 99 15.92 4.30 2.73
CA ASN A 99 16.36 2.93 2.43
C ASN A 99 15.28 2.02 1.84
N ILE A 100 13.99 2.37 2.01
CA ILE A 100 12.90 1.62 1.39
C ILE A 100 12.76 2.04 -0.08
N GLN A 101 12.96 1.07 -0.98
CA GLN A 101 12.59 1.21 -2.38
C GLN A 101 11.08 1.08 -2.55
N ILE A 102 10.46 2.09 -3.14
CA ILE A 102 9.04 2.06 -3.52
C ILE A 102 8.97 1.71 -5.00
N THR A 103 8.43 0.54 -5.29
CA THR A 103 8.28 0.02 -6.66
C THR A 103 6.87 0.28 -7.19
N GLU A 104 6.71 0.09 -8.49
CA GLU A 104 5.40 0.12 -9.15
C GLU A 104 4.37 -0.81 -8.47
N GLU A 105 4.79 -2.00 -8.03
CA GLU A 105 3.86 -2.95 -7.39
C GLU A 105 3.40 -2.51 -6.01
N VAL A 106 4.24 -1.79 -5.24
CA VAL A 106 3.79 -1.13 -4.01
C VAL A 106 2.72 -0.09 -4.35
N LEU A 107 2.97 0.73 -5.36
CA LEU A 107 2.06 1.80 -5.77
C LEU A 107 0.73 1.24 -6.28
N LYS A 108 0.74 0.16 -7.06
CA LYS A 108 -0.48 -0.53 -7.53
C LYS A 108 -1.31 -1.06 -6.37
N VAL A 109 -0.67 -1.70 -5.38
CA VAL A 109 -1.35 -2.22 -4.19
C VAL A 109 -2.02 -1.09 -3.41
N VAL A 110 -1.33 0.05 -3.26
CA VAL A 110 -1.86 1.21 -2.55
C VAL A 110 -2.97 1.90 -3.35
N ALA A 111 -2.78 2.09 -4.65
CA ALA A 111 -3.76 2.71 -5.54
C ALA A 111 -5.07 1.92 -5.63
N GLY A 112 -4.99 0.58 -5.65
CA GLY A 112 -6.15 -0.31 -5.63
C GLY A 112 -6.79 -0.53 -4.25
N LYS A 113 -6.29 0.14 -3.19
CA LYS A 113 -6.78 -0.07 -1.83
C LYS A 113 -8.02 0.76 -1.54
N SER A 114 -9.11 0.11 -1.18
CA SER A 114 -10.40 0.78 -0.94
C SER A 114 -10.45 1.67 0.30
N TYR A 115 -9.63 1.43 1.32
CA TYR A 115 -9.58 2.22 2.55
C TYR A 115 -8.15 2.60 2.81
N TRP A 116 -7.88 3.83 3.25
CA TRP A 116 -6.52 4.32 3.51
C TRP A 116 -5.61 4.41 2.27
N GLY A 117 -6.10 4.05 1.08
CA GLY A 117 -5.31 4.06 -0.15
C GLY A 117 -4.81 5.46 -0.49
N LYS A 118 -5.69 6.47 -0.36
CA LYS A 118 -5.36 7.89 -0.51
C LYS A 118 -4.26 8.30 0.46
N GLU A 119 -4.45 8.06 1.75
CA GLU A 119 -3.55 8.51 2.81
C GLU A 119 -2.17 7.84 2.72
N ILE A 120 -2.13 6.56 2.35
CA ILE A 120 -0.85 5.88 2.11
C ILE A 120 -0.20 6.40 0.83
N MET A 121 -0.97 6.66 -0.23
CA MET A 121 -0.44 7.26 -1.48
C MET A 121 0.15 8.65 -1.21
N GLU A 122 -0.58 9.53 -0.50
CA GLU A 122 -0.07 10.84 -0.08
C GLU A 122 1.22 10.72 0.72
N LEU A 123 1.29 9.77 1.65
CA LEU A 123 2.50 9.56 2.46
C LEU A 123 3.69 9.10 1.61
N LEU A 124 3.46 8.19 0.65
CA LEU A 124 4.49 7.73 -0.28
C LEU A 124 4.98 8.88 -1.16
N LEU A 125 4.05 9.65 -1.75
CA LEU A 125 4.35 10.79 -2.60
C LEU A 125 5.11 11.88 -1.83
N ASN A 126 4.68 12.24 -0.62
CA ASN A 126 5.31 13.28 0.19
C ASN A 126 6.74 12.93 0.62
N ARG A 127 7.04 11.64 0.83
CA ARG A 127 8.36 11.21 1.32
C ARG A 127 9.32 10.81 0.23
N LYS A 128 8.82 10.24 -0.86
CA LYS A 128 9.62 9.63 -1.93
C LYS A 128 9.27 10.21 -3.30
N TRP A 129 8.83 11.47 -3.32
CA TRP A 129 8.47 12.22 -4.52
C TRP A 129 9.45 11.93 -5.66
N ASP A 130 10.74 12.20 -5.48
CA ASP A 130 11.73 12.10 -6.56
C ASP A 130 12.11 10.67 -6.97
N MET A 131 11.68 9.66 -6.22
CA MET A 131 11.98 8.25 -6.47
C MET A 131 10.80 7.47 -7.04
N ILE A 132 9.60 8.05 -7.01
CA ILE A 132 8.37 7.40 -7.48
C ILE A 132 8.13 7.73 -8.95
N GLN A 133 8.00 6.68 -9.75
CA GLN A 133 7.51 6.77 -11.13
C GLN A 133 6.06 6.30 -11.19
N ILE A 134 5.16 7.18 -11.61
CA ILE A 134 3.76 6.82 -11.87
C ILE A 134 3.65 6.25 -13.27
N THR A 135 3.13 5.03 -13.36
CA THR A 135 2.97 4.30 -14.62
C THR A 135 1.49 4.15 -14.98
N GLU A 136 1.22 3.68 -16.20
CA GLU A 136 -0.14 3.36 -16.64
C GLU A 136 -0.81 2.31 -15.73
N GLU A 137 -0.07 1.32 -15.25
CA GLU A 137 -0.61 0.27 -14.40
C GLU A 137 -1.02 0.80 -13.02
N VAL A 138 -0.28 1.76 -12.46
CA VAL A 138 -0.67 2.44 -11.21
C VAL A 138 -1.96 3.24 -11.42
N LEU A 139 -2.06 3.95 -12.55
CA LEU A 139 -3.26 4.72 -12.90
C LEU A 139 -4.47 3.81 -13.14
N LYS A 140 -4.28 2.68 -13.82
CA LYS A 140 -5.34 1.69 -14.05
C LYS A 140 -5.83 1.08 -12.73
N ALA A 141 -4.91 0.78 -11.80
CA ALA A 141 -5.26 0.30 -10.47
C ALA A 141 -6.07 1.33 -9.68
N ALA A 142 -5.72 2.62 -9.75
CA ALA A 142 -6.49 3.71 -9.15
C ALA A 142 -7.88 3.85 -9.81
N ALA A 143 -7.94 3.88 -11.13
CA ALA A 143 -9.19 4.01 -11.88
C ALA A 143 -10.18 2.87 -11.62
N SER A 144 -9.67 1.65 -11.40
CA SER A 144 -10.50 0.48 -11.05
C SER A 144 -10.88 0.40 -9.57
N ASN A 145 -10.45 1.35 -8.73
CA ASN A 145 -10.79 1.38 -7.32
C ASN A 145 -12.14 2.09 -7.09
N GLU A 146 -13.20 1.30 -6.95
CA GLU A 146 -14.58 1.78 -6.75
C GLU A 146 -14.78 2.68 -5.54
N ARG A 147 -13.92 2.59 -4.52
CA ARG A 147 -14.16 3.29 -3.25
C ARG A 147 -13.38 4.59 -3.10
N SER A 148 -12.11 4.58 -3.49
CA SER A 148 -11.18 5.70 -3.30
C SER A 148 -10.36 5.99 -4.56
N GLY A 149 -10.80 5.48 -5.72
CA GLY A 149 -10.07 5.65 -6.97
C GLY A 149 -9.99 7.10 -7.42
N GLU A 150 -11.07 7.87 -7.27
CA GLU A 150 -11.07 9.31 -7.58
C GLU A 150 -10.10 10.08 -6.69
N ASP A 151 -10.23 9.97 -5.37
CA ASP A 151 -9.27 10.51 -4.39
C ASP A 151 -7.80 10.18 -4.71
N VAL A 152 -7.50 8.94 -5.10
CA VAL A 152 -6.13 8.55 -5.46
C VAL A 152 -5.73 9.18 -6.79
N MET A 153 -6.60 9.16 -7.80
CA MET A 153 -6.37 9.74 -9.12
C MET A 153 -6.12 11.25 -9.05
N GLU A 154 -6.72 11.96 -8.10
CA GLU A 154 -6.46 13.39 -7.87
C GLU A 154 -5.03 13.70 -7.40
N LEU A 155 -4.34 12.74 -6.78
CA LEU A 155 -2.97 12.92 -6.27
C LEU A 155 -1.87 12.66 -7.31
N LEU A 156 -2.18 11.86 -8.33
CA LEU A 156 -1.24 11.41 -9.36
C LEU A 156 -0.94 12.39 -10.51
N PRO A 157 -1.71 13.47 -10.82
CA PRO A 157 -1.44 14.34 -11.98
C PRO A 157 -0.09 15.05 -11.86
N ASP A 158 0.23 15.53 -10.66
CA ASP A 158 1.46 16.29 -10.34
C ASP A 158 2.73 15.43 -10.45
N LYS A 159 2.57 14.10 -10.59
CA LYS A 159 3.65 13.11 -10.70
C LYS A 159 3.76 12.38 -12.02
N ARG A 160 2.96 12.75 -13.01
CA ARG A 160 3.17 12.26 -14.37
C ARG A 160 4.55 12.79 -14.80
N GLY A 161 5.56 11.91 -14.81
CA GLY A 161 6.82 12.24 -15.45
C GLY A 161 6.57 12.67 -16.90
N GLU A 162 7.56 13.25 -17.57
CA GLU A 162 7.38 13.88 -18.89
C GLU A 162 6.88 12.94 -20.02
N GLU A 163 6.73 11.63 -19.79
CA GLU A 163 6.41 10.64 -20.83
C GLU A 163 5.42 9.52 -20.42
N VAL A 164 4.52 9.74 -19.44
CA VAL A 164 3.51 8.69 -19.13
C VAL A 164 2.49 8.60 -20.27
N LEU A 165 2.67 7.63 -21.16
CA LEU A 165 1.68 7.23 -22.15
C LEU A 165 0.47 6.64 -21.41
N ILE A 166 -0.69 7.28 -21.56
CA ILE A 166 -1.98 6.68 -21.16
C ILE A 166 -2.66 6.20 -22.43
N THR A 167 -2.82 4.90 -22.55
CA THR A 167 -3.68 4.28 -23.56
C THR A 167 -5.14 4.36 -23.14
N GLU A 168 -6.03 3.87 -23.99
CA GLU A 168 -7.47 3.79 -23.70
C GLU A 168 -7.81 2.89 -22.50
N GLU A 169 -6.87 2.11 -21.98
CA GLU A 169 -7.09 1.20 -20.86
C GLU A 169 -7.42 1.93 -19.54
N VAL A 170 -6.76 3.06 -19.26
CA VAL A 170 -7.06 3.83 -18.03
C VAL A 170 -8.41 4.54 -18.13
N PRO A 171 -8.74 5.27 -19.22
CA PRO A 171 -10.07 5.85 -19.38
C PRO A 171 -11.19 4.80 -19.42
N LYS A 172 -10.99 3.62 -20.02
CA LYS A 172 -11.97 2.52 -19.96
C LYS A 172 -12.16 2.00 -18.54
N ALA A 173 -11.08 1.83 -17.78
CA ALA A 173 -11.16 1.44 -16.38
C ALA A 173 -11.93 2.49 -15.55
N ALA A 174 -11.64 3.78 -15.77
CA ALA A 174 -12.34 4.86 -15.10
C ALA A 174 -13.84 4.87 -15.47
N ALA A 175 -14.19 4.81 -16.75
CA ALA A 175 -15.58 4.82 -17.21
C ALA A 175 -16.41 3.62 -16.74
N ARG A 176 -15.77 2.50 -16.38
CA ARG A 176 -16.44 1.32 -15.79
C ARG A 176 -16.63 1.42 -14.29
N ASN A 177 -16.10 2.45 -13.64
CA ASN A 177 -16.26 2.65 -12.20
C ASN A 177 -17.63 3.28 -11.93
N GLU A 178 -18.52 2.51 -11.34
CA GLU A 178 -19.94 2.89 -11.14
C GLU A 178 -20.15 4.05 -10.16
N TYR A 179 -19.14 4.40 -9.34
CA TYR A 179 -19.29 5.41 -8.29
C TYR A 179 -18.66 6.75 -8.66
N TRP A 180 -17.50 6.71 -9.32
CA TRP A 180 -16.70 7.92 -9.58
C TRP A 180 -16.19 8.01 -11.01
N GLY A 181 -16.73 7.16 -11.90
CA GLY A 181 -16.23 7.02 -13.26
C GLY A 181 -16.24 8.32 -14.03
N HIS A 182 -17.36 9.07 -14.00
CA HIS A 182 -17.42 10.36 -14.67
C HIS A 182 -16.35 11.34 -14.15
N LYS A 183 -16.17 11.47 -12.84
CA LYS A 183 -15.15 12.37 -12.28
C LYS A 183 -13.74 11.99 -12.69
N MET A 184 -13.41 10.70 -12.66
CA MET A 184 -12.09 10.22 -13.07
C MET A 184 -11.83 10.42 -14.56
N VAL A 185 -12.83 10.21 -15.42
CA VAL A 185 -12.73 10.53 -16.85
C VAL A 185 -12.57 12.03 -17.05
N ALA A 186 -13.29 12.87 -16.31
CA ALA A 186 -13.12 14.33 -16.36
C ALA A 186 -11.71 14.76 -15.91
N LEU A 187 -11.18 14.17 -14.83
CA LEU A 187 -9.79 14.39 -14.39
C LEU A 187 -8.80 14.04 -15.50
N LEU A 188 -8.93 12.84 -16.09
CA LEU A 188 -8.09 12.40 -17.20
C LEU A 188 -8.14 13.38 -18.38
N LEU A 189 -9.33 13.83 -18.80
CA LEU A 189 -9.46 14.82 -19.88
C LEU A 189 -8.86 16.19 -19.52
N GLY A 190 -8.85 16.55 -18.24
CA GLY A 190 -8.25 17.77 -17.72
C GLY A 190 -6.72 17.73 -17.62
N TRP A 191 -6.09 16.54 -17.70
CA TRP A 191 -4.63 16.39 -17.66
C TRP A 191 -4.01 16.84 -18.99
N GLY A 192 -3.95 18.15 -19.21
CA GLY A 192 -3.36 18.79 -20.38
C GLY A 192 -1.83 18.64 -20.41
N GLY A 193 -1.34 17.54 -21.00
CA GLY A 193 0.11 17.34 -21.17
C GLY A 193 0.55 16.01 -21.79
N GLY A 194 -0.32 14.99 -21.87
CA GLY A 194 0.00 13.71 -22.51
C GLY A 194 -0.99 13.34 -23.61
N ALA A 195 -0.57 12.53 -24.57
CA ALA A 195 -1.46 11.90 -25.55
C ALA A 195 -2.33 10.83 -24.85
N ILE A 196 -3.36 11.26 -24.13
CA ILE A 196 -4.36 10.37 -23.55
C ILE A 196 -5.23 9.89 -24.69
N GLN A 197 -5.20 8.58 -24.96
CA GLN A 197 -6.06 7.97 -25.97
C GLN A 197 -7.44 7.73 -25.36
N VAL A 198 -8.46 8.44 -25.83
CA VAL A 198 -9.85 8.26 -25.41
C VAL A 198 -10.67 7.81 -26.60
N THR A 199 -11.51 6.79 -26.42
CA THR A 199 -12.41 6.29 -27.46
C THR A 199 -13.84 6.79 -27.27
N GLU A 200 -14.64 6.68 -28.33
CA GLU A 200 -16.06 7.03 -28.30
C GLU A 200 -16.83 6.23 -27.24
N GLU A 201 -16.48 4.96 -27.02
CA GLU A 201 -17.05 4.12 -25.94
C GLU A 201 -16.91 4.76 -24.56
N VAL A 202 -15.72 5.30 -24.26
CA VAL A 202 -15.43 5.97 -22.99
C VAL A 202 -16.24 7.26 -22.85
N LEU A 203 -16.36 8.04 -23.94
CA LEU A 203 -17.12 9.29 -23.95
C LEU A 203 -18.63 9.06 -23.80
N ILE A 204 -19.18 8.00 -24.42
CA ILE A 204 -20.58 7.62 -24.28
C ILE A 204 -20.89 7.22 -22.84
N GLY A 205 -20.08 6.32 -22.25
CA GLY A 205 -20.25 5.93 -20.85
C GLY A 205 -20.17 7.10 -19.88
N PHE A 206 -19.24 8.03 -20.12
CA PHE A 206 -19.12 9.28 -19.36
C PHE A 206 -20.38 10.16 -19.44
N ILE A 207 -20.96 10.31 -20.63
CA ILE A 207 -22.18 11.13 -20.83
C ILE A 207 -23.38 10.47 -20.15
N ASP A 208 -23.55 9.15 -20.30
CA ASP A 208 -24.65 8.41 -19.68
C ASP A 208 -24.60 8.51 -18.14
N ASP A 209 -23.40 8.42 -17.56
CA ASP A 209 -23.19 8.54 -16.11
C ASP A 209 -23.55 9.95 -15.60
N ILE A 210 -23.09 11.01 -16.29
CA ILE A 210 -23.45 12.40 -15.94
C ILE A 210 -24.96 12.64 -16.03
N ILE A 211 -25.61 12.09 -17.05
CA ILE A 211 -27.06 12.22 -17.22
C ILE A 211 -27.79 11.57 -16.02
N ASN A 212 -27.31 10.41 -15.55
CA ASN A 212 -27.88 9.74 -14.38
C ASN A 212 -27.75 10.58 -13.10
N ASP A 213 -26.59 11.20 -12.87
CA ASP A 213 -26.33 12.07 -11.70
C ASP A 213 -27.13 13.38 -11.70
N ILE A 214 -27.52 13.89 -12.86
CA ILE A 214 -28.32 15.14 -12.98
C ILE A 214 -29.83 14.87 -12.91
N LEU A 215 -30.28 13.68 -13.34
CA LEU A 215 -31.70 13.36 -13.47
C LEU A 215 -32.34 12.67 -12.24
N PHE A 216 -31.56 12.29 -11.23
CA PHE A 216 -32.03 11.67 -9.98
C PHE A 216 -31.50 12.42 -8.75
#